data_AF-A0A9E7R013-F1
#
_entry.id   AF-A0A9E7R013-F1
#
_cell.length_a   1.000
_cell.length_b   1.000
_cell.length_c   1.000
_cell.angle_alpha   90.00
_cell.angle_beta   90.00
_cell.angle_gamma   90.00
#
_symmetry.space_group_name_H-M   'P 1'
#
loop_
_entity.id
_entity.type
_entity.pdbx_description
1 polymer ?
#
loop_
_entity_poly.entity_id
_entity_poly.type
_entity_poly.pdbx_seq_one_letter_code
_entity_poly.pdbx_strand_id
1 'polypeptide(L)'
;MAARWTRLREQEFYWLWIIATATYGVGDTVTTIAIVQFSPTVREANVLVRAVVETFGNGGLAGLKIAVLLFCIGLSLAALRGTEDRISYYAPPVVLAVVGAFTTVYNLRLLLG
;
A
#
# COMPACT_ATOMS: atom_id res chain seq x y z
N MET A 1 -28.75 2.92 20.91
CA MET A 1 -27.45 2.29 21.21
C MET A 1 -26.81 1.61 20.00
N ALA A 2 -27.56 0.88 19.15
CA ALA A 2 -27.06 0.22 17.93
C ALA A 2 -26.34 1.14 16.92
N ALA A 3 -26.86 2.36 16.68
CA ALA A 3 -26.28 3.33 15.73
C ALA A 3 -24.90 3.90 16.14
N ARG A 4 -24.48 3.71 17.39
CA ARG A 4 -23.12 4.08 17.82
C ARG A 4 -22.09 3.04 17.40
N TRP A 5 -22.47 1.76 17.46
CA TRP A 5 -21.60 0.64 17.11
C TRP A 5 -21.39 0.48 15.60
N THR A 6 -22.35 0.90 14.76
CA THR A 6 -22.15 0.97 13.31
C THR A 6 -21.17 2.08 12.94
N ARG A 7 -21.34 3.27 13.51
CA ARG A 7 -20.44 4.42 13.27
C ARG A 7 -19.00 4.18 13.70
N LEU A 8 -18.77 3.51 14.84
CA LEU A 8 -17.41 3.16 15.27
C LEU A 8 -16.72 2.21 14.29
N ARG A 9 -17.44 1.18 13.79
CA ARG A 9 -16.91 0.24 12.80
C ARG A 9 -16.63 0.89 11.45
N GLU A 10 -17.50 1.81 11.02
CA GLU A 10 -17.26 2.64 9.83
C GLU A 10 -16.01 3.51 10.00
N GLN A 11 -15.86 4.19 11.15
CA GLN A 11 -14.68 5.00 11.44
C GLN A 11 -13.40 4.17 11.46
N GLU A 12 -13.39 3.00 12.11
CA GLU A 12 -12.26 2.08 12.12
C GLU A 12 -11.85 1.67 10.70
N PHE A 13 -12.83 1.33 9.85
CA PHE A 13 -12.57 1.00 8.45
C PHE A 13 -11.94 2.17 7.68
N TYR A 14 -12.49 3.38 7.83
CA TYR A 14 -11.92 4.57 7.17
C TYR A 14 -10.51 4.86 7.64
N TRP A 15 -10.25 4.76 8.95
CA TRP A 15 -8.91 4.99 9.50
C TRP A 15 -7.90 3.96 9.00
N LEU A 16 -8.28 2.68 8.90
CA LEU A 16 -7.41 1.65 8.33
C LEU A 16 -7.06 1.96 6.87
N TRP A 17 -8.01 2.43 6.08
CA TRP A 17 -7.74 2.85 4.69
C TRP A 17 -6.91 4.12 4.59
N ILE A 18 -7.09 5.09 5.49
CA ILE A 18 -6.25 6.29 5.57
C ILE A 18 -4.80 5.87 5.87
N ILE A 19 -4.59 5.00 6.86
CA ILE A 19 -3.26 4.52 7.23
C ILE A 19 -2.64 3.70 6.09
N ALA A 20 -3.40 2.79 5.47
CA ALA A 20 -2.94 2.01 4.32
C ALA A 20 -2.54 2.91 3.15
N THR A 21 -3.33 3.93 2.85
CA THR A 21 -3.04 4.88 1.77
C THR A 21 -1.81 5.73 2.10
N ALA A 22 -1.67 6.20 3.35
CA ALA A 22 -0.51 6.99 3.76
C ALA A 22 0.79 6.17 3.72
N THR A 23 0.76 4.92 4.17
CA THR A 23 1.94 4.07 4.27
C THR A 23 2.27 3.37 2.94
N TYR A 24 1.36 2.56 2.40
CA TYR A 24 1.58 1.81 1.16
C TYR A 24 1.41 2.68 -0.10
N GLY A 25 0.40 3.55 -0.08
CA GLY A 25 0.10 4.42 -1.22
C GLY A 25 1.12 5.55 -1.38
N VAL A 26 1.37 6.31 -0.32
CA VAL A 26 2.25 7.50 -0.40
C VAL A 26 3.68 7.15 0.03
N GLY A 27 3.89 6.71 1.27
CA GLY A 27 5.22 6.49 1.85
C GLY A 27 6.06 5.52 1.01
N ASP A 28 5.54 4.32 0.79
CA ASP A 28 6.24 3.27 0.06
C ASP A 28 6.48 3.69 -1.41
N THR A 29 5.50 4.28 -2.09
CA THR A 29 5.69 4.80 -3.46
C THR A 29 6.81 5.83 -3.53
N VAL A 30 6.74 6.88 -2.71
CA VAL A 30 7.69 7.99 -2.73
C VAL A 30 9.09 7.49 -2.37
N THR A 31 9.21 6.68 -1.33
CA THR A 31 10.52 6.15 -0.89
C THR A 31 11.11 5.15 -1.88
N THR A 32 10.28 4.33 -2.54
CA THR A 32 10.73 3.44 -3.61
C THR A 32 11.23 4.23 -4.82
N ILE A 33 10.48 5.25 -5.25
CA ILE A 33 10.92 6.15 -6.33
C ILE A 33 12.24 6.85 -5.96
N ALA A 34 12.35 7.35 -4.73
CA ALA A 34 13.55 8.00 -4.24
C ALA A 34 14.76 7.05 -4.30
N ILE A 35 14.64 5.81 -3.82
CA ILE A 35 15.72 4.83 -3.92
C ILE A 35 16.12 4.55 -5.36
N VAL A 36 15.15 4.36 -6.25
CA VAL A 36 15.42 4.10 -7.67
C VAL A 36 16.18 5.25 -8.32
N GLN A 37 15.90 6.49 -7.92
CA GLN A 37 16.54 7.69 -8.47
C GLN A 37 17.89 8.00 -7.84
N PHE A 38 18.04 7.80 -6.52
CA PHE A 38 19.20 8.25 -5.75
C PHE A 38 20.18 7.13 -5.39
N SER A 39 19.81 5.86 -5.56
CA SER A 39 20.69 4.71 -5.27
C SER A 39 20.96 3.89 -6.54
N PRO A 40 22.09 4.15 -7.23
CA PRO A 40 22.54 3.35 -8.37
C PRO A 40 22.69 1.87 -8.00
N THR A 41 23.19 1.59 -6.79
CA THR A 41 23.38 0.23 -6.27
C THR A 41 22.06 -0.56 -6.19
N VAL A 42 20.97 0.05 -5.71
CA VAL A 42 19.68 -0.65 -5.61
C VAL A 42 19.04 -0.82 -6.99
N ARG A 43 19.18 0.18 -7.86
CA ARG A 43 18.69 0.10 -9.24
C ARG A 43 19.40 -1.01 -10.03
N GLU A 44 20.70 -1.19 -9.83
CA GLU A 44 21.47 -2.24 -10.51
C GLU A 44 21.25 -3.63 -9.90
N ALA A 45 21.07 -3.73 -8.57
CA ALA A 45 20.92 -5.01 -7.87
C ALA A 45 19.56 -5.69 -8.11
N ASN A 46 18.51 -4.95 -8.51
CA ASN A 46 17.16 -5.50 -8.63
C ASN A 46 16.68 -5.48 -10.09
N VAL A 47 16.84 -6.64 -10.77
CA VAL A 47 16.45 -6.85 -12.18
C VAL A 47 14.97 -6.48 -12.42
N LEU A 48 14.08 -6.79 -11.47
CA LEU A 48 12.65 -6.52 -11.60
C LEU A 48 12.37 -5.01 -11.56
N VAL A 49 12.95 -4.30 -10.59
CA VAL A 49 12.81 -2.85 -10.46
C VAL A 49 13.37 -2.15 -11.69
N ARG A 50 14.55 -2.58 -12.17
CA ARG A 50 15.15 -2.06 -13.39
C ARG A 50 14.25 -2.27 -14.61
N ALA A 51 13.73 -3.47 -14.83
CA ALA A 51 12.86 -3.77 -15.97
C ALA A 51 11.57 -2.94 -15.96
N VAL A 52 10.96 -2.76 -14.79
CA VAL A 52 9.73 -1.94 -14.64
C VAL A 52 10.03 -0.47 -14.92
N VAL A 53 11.13 0.07 -14.38
CA VAL A 53 11.50 1.47 -14.55
C VAL A 53 11.94 1.75 -15.99
N GLU A 54 12.67 0.85 -16.64
CA GLU A 54 13.08 0.98 -18.04
C GLU A 54 11.86 0.95 -18.99
N THR A 55 10.84 0.16 -18.66
CA THR A 55 9.66 -0.02 -19.54
C THR A 55 8.57 1.02 -19.31
N PHE A 56 8.32 1.38 -18.05
CA PHE A 56 7.16 2.20 -17.65
C PHE A 56 7.52 3.46 -16.85
N GLY A 57 8.80 3.67 -16.55
CA GLY A 57 9.26 4.76 -15.70
C GLY A 57 8.69 4.71 -14.27
N ASN A 58 8.86 5.81 -13.55
CA ASN A 58 8.30 5.96 -12.19
C ASN A 58 6.75 5.93 -12.20
N GLY A 59 6.14 6.35 -13.31
CA GLY A 59 4.68 6.31 -13.50
C GLY A 59 4.12 4.89 -13.47
N GLY A 60 4.83 3.91 -14.04
CA GLY A 60 4.44 2.50 -13.96
C GLY A 60 4.46 1.94 -12.55
N LEU A 61 5.45 2.33 -11.75
CA LEU A 61 5.56 1.88 -10.36
C LEU A 61 4.42 2.44 -9.49
N ALA A 62 4.10 3.73 -9.66
CA ALA A 62 2.95 4.34 -9.02
C ALA A 62 1.63 3.70 -9.51
N GLY A 63 1.49 3.47 -10.82
CA GLY A 63 0.32 2.82 -11.42
C GLY A 63 0.07 1.42 -10.89
N LEU A 64 1.12 0.60 -10.74
CA LEU A 64 1.03 -0.73 -10.16
C LEU A 64 0.54 -0.68 -8.70
N LYS A 65 1.06 0.26 -7.90
CA LYS A 65 0.60 0.44 -6.52
C LYS A 65 -0.86 0.87 -6.42
N ILE A 66 -1.29 1.78 -7.30
CA ILE A 66 -2.70 2.19 -7.42
C ILE A 66 -3.56 0.98 -7.79
N ALA A 67 -3.14 0.16 -8.75
CA ALA A 67 -3.87 -1.05 -9.14
C ALA A 67 -4.03 -2.04 -7.96
N VAL A 68 -2.98 -2.25 -7.16
CA VAL A 68 -3.05 -3.08 -5.95
C VAL A 68 -4.00 -2.48 -4.92
N LEU A 69 -3.94 -1.17 -4.67
CA LEU A 69 -4.87 -0.47 -3.77
C LEU A 69 -6.32 -0.69 -4.20
N LEU A 70 -6.63 -0.43 -5.48
CA LEU A 70 -7.98 -0.60 -6.03
C LEU A 70 -8.46 -2.05 -5.96
N PHE A 71 -7.58 -3.01 -6.23
CA PHE A 71 -7.88 -4.43 -6.10
C PHE A 71 -8.25 -4.80 -4.65
N CYS A 72 -7.45 -4.37 -3.67
CA CYS A 72 -7.70 -4.60 -2.25
C CYS A 72 -8.99 -3.91 -1.75
N ILE A 73 -9.29 -2.71 -2.27
CA ILE A 73 -10.58 -2.04 -2.02
C ILE A 73 -11.71 -2.92 -2.57
N GLY A 74 -11.57 -3.40 -3.81
CA GLY A 74 -12.53 -4.30 -4.44
C GLY A 74 -12.79 -5.57 -3.63
N LEU A 75 -11.74 -6.20 -3.08
CA LEU A 75 -11.87 -7.36 -2.18
C LEU A 75 -12.65 -7.02 -0.91
N SER A 76 -12.34 -5.88 -0.28
CA SER A 76 -13.07 -5.43 0.91
C SER A 76 -14.54 -5.19 0.57
N LEU A 77 -14.83 -4.51 -0.55
CA LEU A 77 -16.19 -4.26 -1.04
C LEU A 77 -16.97 -5.52 -1.40
N ALA A 78 -16.30 -6.52 -1.96
CA ALA A 78 -16.90 -7.83 -2.24
C ALA A 78 -17.25 -8.57 -0.94
N ALA A 79 -16.38 -8.49 0.08
CA ALA A 79 -16.64 -9.07 1.40
C ALA A 79 -17.89 -8.46 2.04
N LEU A 80 -18.11 -7.14 1.95
CA LEU A 80 -19.36 -6.50 2.43
C LEU A 80 -20.63 -7.10 1.82
N ARG A 81 -20.57 -7.58 0.57
CA ARG A 81 -21.75 -8.04 -0.19
C ARG A 81 -22.01 -9.54 -0.07
N GLY A 82 -20.98 -10.34 0.19
CA GLY A 82 -21.05 -11.79 0.04
C GLY A 82 -20.82 -12.60 1.32
N THR A 83 -20.24 -12.04 2.38
CA THR A 83 -19.83 -12.84 3.55
C THR A 83 -19.78 -11.97 4.81
N GLU A 84 -20.42 -12.38 5.92
CA GLU A 84 -20.24 -11.72 7.23
C GLU A 84 -18.83 -11.92 7.84
N ASP A 85 -17.84 -12.32 7.03
CA ASP A 85 -16.49 -12.57 7.48
C ASP A 85 -15.71 -11.26 7.69
N ARG A 86 -15.47 -10.95 8.97
CA ARG A 86 -14.70 -9.80 9.41
C ARG A 86 -13.27 -9.82 8.91
N ILE A 87 -12.66 -10.98 8.70
CA ILE A 87 -11.27 -11.08 8.28
C ILE A 87 -11.13 -10.50 6.87
N SER A 88 -11.98 -10.94 5.94
CA SER A 88 -11.99 -10.46 4.56
C SER A 88 -12.26 -8.95 4.44
N TYR A 89 -12.96 -8.35 5.42
CA TYR A 89 -13.26 -6.92 5.47
C TYR A 89 -12.06 -6.06 5.94
N TYR A 90 -11.32 -6.50 6.95
CA TYR A 90 -10.23 -5.71 7.57
C TYR A 90 -8.82 -6.12 7.09
N ALA A 91 -8.65 -7.35 6.60
CA ALA A 91 -7.33 -7.83 6.19
C ALA A 91 -6.70 -7.00 5.07
N PRO A 92 -7.42 -6.57 4.01
CA PRO A 92 -6.79 -5.81 2.94
C PRO A 92 -6.13 -4.50 3.40
N PRO A 93 -6.81 -3.57 4.10
CA PRO A 93 -6.16 -2.34 4.55
C PRO A 93 -5.10 -2.59 5.63
N VAL A 94 -5.26 -3.59 6.51
CA VAL A 94 -4.24 -3.92 7.53
C VAL A 94 -2.95 -4.43 6.88
N VAL A 95 -3.06 -5.37 5.94
CA VAL A 95 -1.90 -5.93 5.24
C VAL A 95 -1.17 -4.84 4.45
N LEU A 96 -1.92 -4.00 3.73
CA LEU A 96 -1.34 -2.87 3.01
C LEU A 96 -0.63 -1.91 3.97
N ALA A 97 -1.25 -1.56 5.09
CA ALA A 97 -0.64 -0.68 6.08
C ALA A 97 0.69 -1.22 6.62
N VAL A 98 0.72 -2.50 6.99
CA VAL A 98 1.93 -3.15 7.53
C VAL A 98 3.03 -3.23 6.48
N VAL A 99 2.71 -3.72 5.29
CA VAL A 99 3.67 -3.85 4.20
C VAL A 99 4.22 -2.47 3.82
N GLY A 100 3.34 -1.49 3.63
CA GLY A 100 3.72 -0.12 3.29
C GLY A 100 4.58 0.56 4.35
N ALA A 101 4.25 0.38 5.63
CA ALA A 101 5.06 0.94 6.71
C ALA A 101 6.45 0.29 6.75
N PHE A 102 6.52 -1.04 6.64
CA PHE A 102 7.78 -1.77 6.62
C PHE A 102 8.66 -1.34 5.45
N THR A 103 8.12 -1.30 4.23
CA THR A 103 8.87 -0.90 3.03
C THR A 103 9.30 0.56 3.10
N THR A 104 8.44 1.45 3.59
CA THR A 104 8.80 2.87 3.81
C THR A 104 10.00 2.98 4.74
N VAL A 105 9.96 2.34 5.92
CA VAL A 105 11.05 2.38 6.90
C VAL A 105 12.32 1.77 6.33
N TYR A 106 12.21 0.62 5.67
CA TYR A 106 13.34 -0.06 5.05
C TYR A 106 13.98 0.81 3.97
N ASN A 107 13.16 1.45 3.14
CA ASN A 107 13.65 2.33 2.09
C ASN A 107 14.32 3.58 2.65
N LEU A 108 13.74 4.20 3.68
CA LEU A 108 14.36 5.33 4.36
C LEU A 108 15.71 4.96 4.97
N ARG A 109 15.81 3.78 5.60
CA ARG A 109 17.10 3.28 6.07
C ARG A 109 18.11 3.20 4.92
N LEU A 110 17.76 2.52 3.82
CA LEU A 110 18.66 2.39 2.67
C LEU A 110 19.09 3.75 2.06
N LEU A 111 18.22 4.76 2.11
CA LEU A 111 18.55 6.12 1.65
C LEU A 111 19.50 6.86 2.59
N LEU A 112 19.42 6.59 3.90
CA LEU A 112 20.19 7.28 4.93
C LEU A 112 21.50 6.56 5.29
N GLY A 113 21.62 5.26 5.02
CA GLY A 113 22.78 4.41 5.34
C GLY A 113 22.56 3.50 6.56
#